data_AF-A0A318D9U4-F1
#
_entry.id   AF-A0A318D9U4-F1
#
_cell.length_a   1.000
_cell.length_b   1.000
_cell.length_c   1.000
_cell.angle_alpha   90.00
_cell.angle_beta   90.00
_cell.angle_gamma   90.00
#
_symmetry.space_group_name_H-M   'P 1'
#
loop_
_entity.id
_entity.type
_entity.pdbx_description
1 polymer ?
#
loop_
_entity_poly.entity_id
_entity_poly.type
_entity_poly.pdbx_seq_one_letter_code
_entity_poly.pdbx_strand_id
1 'polypeptide(L)' 'MRKKYKPPIAQTFTAFIIAFVSSRVLFYLIDFNYSLFKDPFNLGKFLTDIGVFFGFFFIGMVVYNLFTPNKRKS' A
#
# COMPACT_ATOMS: atom_id res chain seq x y z
N MET A 1 22.40 16.67 -12.05
CA MET A 1 22.00 15.35 -11.49
C MET A 1 20.81 15.54 -10.55
N ARG A 2 19.63 15.01 -10.88
CA ARG A 2 18.43 15.08 -10.03
C ARG A 2 18.64 14.12 -8.85
N LYS A 3 18.73 14.62 -7.60
CA LYS A 3 18.80 13.73 -6.43
C LYS A 3 17.54 12.85 -6.42
N LYS A 4 17.71 11.53 -6.62
CA LYS A 4 16.61 10.56 -6.52
C LYS A 4 16.07 10.63 -5.09
N TYR A 5 14.83 11.09 -4.93
CA TYR A 5 14.16 11.08 -3.64
C TYR A 5 13.95 9.63 -3.22
N LYS A 6 14.61 9.22 -2.14
CA LYS A 6 14.31 7.99 -1.42
C LYS A 6 13.39 8.33 -0.25
N PRO A 7 12.17 7.77 -0.19
CA PRO A 7 11.32 7.97 0.98
C PRO A 7 12.00 7.38 2.23
N PRO A 8 11.84 7.98 3.41
CA PRO A 8 12.32 7.42 4.67
C PRO A 8 11.73 6.04 4.92
N ILE A 9 12.49 5.15 5.55
CA ILE A 9 12.00 3.81 5.95
C ILE A 9 10.74 3.90 6.81
N ALA A 10 10.66 4.87 7.73
CA ALA A 10 9.47 5.09 8.55
C ALA A 10 8.22 5.40 7.71
N GLN A 11 8.36 6.18 6.63
CA GLN A 11 7.26 6.50 5.72
C GLN A 11 6.81 5.24 4.98
N THR A 12 7.75 4.51 4.38
CA THR A 12 7.47 3.28 3.63
C THR A 12 6.81 2.23 4.53
N PHE A 13 7.30 2.08 5.76
CA PHE A 13 6.76 1.14 6.73
C PHE A 13 5.35 1.52 7.19
N THR A 14 5.09 2.81 7.44
CA THR A 14 3.75 3.30 7.80
C THR A 14 2.77 3.07 6.64
N ALA A 15 3.18 3.42 5.42
CA ALA A 15 2.38 3.18 4.22
C ALA A 15 2.09 1.68 4.00
N PHE A 16 3.07 0.82 4.28
CA PHE A 16 2.90 -0.63 4.22
C PHE A 16 1.84 -1.12 5.22
N ILE A 17 1.88 -0.68 6.48
CA ILE A 17 0.88 -1.08 7.48
C ILE A 17 -0.52 -0.62 7.06
N ILE A 18 -0.64 0.65 6.65
CA ILE A 18 -1.92 1.21 6.19
C ILE A 18 -2.45 0.39 5.00
N ALA A 19 -1.60 0.10 4.02
CA ALA A 19 -1.99 -0.67 2.85
C ALA A 19 -2.44 -2.08 3.20
N PHE A 20 -1.66 -2.77 4.03
CA PHE A 20 -1.95 -4.15 4.43
C PHE A 20 -3.27 -4.27 5.21
N VAL A 21 -3.50 -3.36 6.17
CA VAL A 21 -4.74 -3.36 6.95
C VAL A 21 -5.92 -2.96 6.07
N SER A 22 -5.77 -1.91 5.25
CA SER A 22 -6.86 -1.41 4.40
C SER A 22 -7.26 -2.43 3.32
N SER A 23 -6.30 -3.13 2.70
CA SER A 23 -6.61 -4.16 1.72
C SER A 23 -7.35 -5.34 2.36
N ARG A 24 -6.91 -5.80 3.53
CA ARG A 24 -7.60 -6.85 4.31
C ARG A 24 -9.01 -6.46 4.68
N VAL A 25 -9.23 -5.24 5.18
CA VAL A 25 -10.55 -4.73 5.55
C VAL A 25 -11.43 -4.62 4.31
N LEU A 26 -10.92 -4.06 3.22
CA LEU A 26 -11.67 -3.93 1.97
C LEU A 26 -12.13 -5.31 1.48
N PHE A 27 -11.22 -6.28 1.39
CA PHE A 27 -11.54 -7.63 0.92
C PHE A 27 -12.53 -8.36 1.83
N TYR A 28 -12.47 -8.12 3.13
CA TYR A 28 -13.48 -8.62 4.06
C TYR A 28 -14.87 -8.03 3.77
N LEU A 29 -14.96 -6.72 3.49
CA LEU A 29 -16.24 -6.05 3.24
C LEU A 29 -16.90 -6.43 1.91
N ILE A 30 -16.10 -6.82 0.90
CA ILE A 30 -16.62 -7.20 -0.42
C ILE A 30 -16.62 -8.72 -0.66
N ASP A 31 -16.47 -9.52 0.41
CA ASP A 31 -16.38 -10.98 0.38
C ASP A 31 -15.35 -11.53 -0.63
N PHE A 32 -14.28 -10.75 -0.89
CA PHE A 32 -13.24 -11.11 -1.84
C PHE A 32 -12.30 -12.12 -1.20
N ASN A 33 -12.62 -13.40 -1.38
CA ASN A 33 -11.76 -14.51 -0.99
C ASN A 33 -10.77 -14.84 -2.11
N TYR A 34 -9.54 -14.34 -1.95
CA TYR A 34 -8.38 -14.84 -2.67
C TYR A 34 -7.43 -15.53 -1.69
N SER A 35 -7.09 -16.79 -1.99
CA SER A 35 -6.11 -17.55 -1.24
C SER A 35 -5.09 -18.11 -2.21
N LEU A 36 -3.84 -17.65 -2.09
CA LEU A 36 -2.70 -18.05 -2.94
C LEU A 36 -2.52 -19.57 -3.01
N PHE A 37 -2.90 -20.29 -1.95
CA PHE A 37 -2.77 -21.75 -1.87
C PHE A 37 -4.03 -22.50 -2.34
N LYS A 38 -5.21 -21.87 -2.34
CA LYS A 38 -6.45 -22.50 -2.81
C LYS A 38 -6.74 -22.20 -4.28
N ASP A 39 -6.43 -20.99 -4.74
CA ASP A 39 -6.68 -20.51 -6.11
C ASP A 39 -5.37 -20.02 -6.80
N PRO A 40 -4.29 -20.84 -6.87
CA PRO A 40 -2.97 -20.39 -7.36
C PRO A 40 -2.98 -19.89 -8.82
N PHE A 41 -3.92 -20.36 -9.65
CA PHE A 41 -4.02 -20.00 -11.07
C PHE A 41 -5.03 -18.90 -11.36
N ASN A 42 -5.67 -18.31 -10.35
CA ASN A 42 -6.60 -17.20 -10.58
C ASN A 42 -5.82 -15.87 -10.69
N LEU A 43 -5.23 -15.66 -11.87
CA LEU A 43 -4.44 -14.47 -12.19
C LEU A 43 -5.24 -13.17 -12.03
N GLY A 44 -6.55 -13.19 -12.31
CA GLY A 44 -7.41 -12.03 -12.13
C GLY A 44 -7.53 -11.62 -10.66
N LYS A 45 -7.76 -12.58 -9.76
CA LYS A 45 -7.80 -12.31 -8.32
C LYS A 45 -6.44 -11.88 -7.78
N PHE A 46 -5.34 -12.48 -8.28
CA PHE A 46 -3.98 -12.10 -7.91
C PHE A 46 -3.64 -10.65 -8.30
N LEU A 47 -3.95 -10.27 -9.54
CA LEU A 47 -3.73 -8.90 -10.02
C LEU A 47 -4.57 -7.88 -9.27
N THR A 48 -5.79 -8.26 -8.89
CA THR A 48 -6.67 -7.42 -8.07
C THR A 48 -6.08 -7.22 -6.67
N ASP A 49 -5.60 -8.29 -6.02
CA ASP A 49 -4.95 -8.23 -4.71
C ASP A 49 -3.74 -7.27 -4.71
N ILE A 50 -2.82 -7.46 -5.66
CA ILE A 50 -1.65 -6.60 -5.85
C ILE A 50 -2.05 -5.16 -6.15
N GLY A 51 -3.00 -4.96 -7.06
CA GLY A 51 -3.44 -3.62 -7.48
C GLY A 51 -4.03 -2.82 -6.33
N VAL A 52 -4.91 -3.44 -5.54
CA VAL A 52 -5.52 -2.81 -4.36
C VAL A 52 -4.46 -2.49 -3.31
N PHE A 53 -3.53 -3.42 -3.05
CA PHE A 53 -2.43 -3.18 -2.12
C PHE A 53 -1.57 -1.97 -2.54
N PHE A 54 -1.13 -1.91 -3.80
CA PHE A 54 -0.35 -0.78 -4.31
C PHE A 54 -1.14 0.53 -4.30
N GLY A 55 -2.44 0.49 -4.57
CA GLY A 55 -3.33 1.64 -4.48
C GLY A 55 -3.33 2.24 -3.06
N PHE A 56 -3.59 1.41 -2.05
CA PHE A 56 -3.54 1.87 -0.67
C PHE A 56 -2.14 2.26 -0.20
N PHE A 57 -1.10 1.58 -0.68
CA PHE A 57 0.28 1.94 -0.38
C PHE A 57 0.62 3.34 -0.87
N PHE A 58 0.26 3.66 -2.11
CA PHE A 58 0.46 5.00 -2.66
C PHE A 58 -0.32 6.06 -1.87
N ILE A 59 -1.58 5.77 -1.54
CA ILE A 59 -2.39 6.67 -0.69
C ILE A 59 -1.72 6.87 0.67
N GLY A 60 -1.27 5.80 1.33
CA GLY A 60 -0.56 5.86 2.61
C GLY A 60 0.71 6.73 2.54
N MET A 61 1.47 6.64 1.43
CA MET A 61 2.64 7.48 1.19
C MET A 61 2.27 8.96 1.07
N VAL A 62 1.20 9.27 0.33
CA VAL A 62 0.67 10.64 0.15
C VAL A 62 0.15 11.20 1.47
N VAL A 63 -0.67 10.44 2.18
CA VAL A 63 -1.21 10.79 3.50
C VAL A 63 -0.07 11.05 4.49
N TYR A 64 0.92 10.17 4.57
CA TYR A 64 2.08 10.38 5.44
C TYR A 64 2.80 11.70 5.14
N ASN A 65 2.98 12.05 3.87
CA ASN A 65 3.59 13.33 3.47
C ASN A 65 2.73 14.55 3.82
N LEU A 66 1.40 14.42 3.80
CA LEU A 66 0.49 15.50 4.18
C LEU A 66 0.53 15.76 5.69
N PHE A 67 0.60 14.71 6.51
CA PHE A 67 0.55 14.82 7.98
C PHE A 67 1.92 14.93 8.64
N THR A 68 3.00 14.57 7.95
CA THR A 68 4.36 14.76 8.46
C THR A 68 4.87 16.10 7.95
N PRO A 69 4.92 17.16 8.78
CA PRO A 69 5.52 18.42 8.38
C PRO A 69 6.96 18.13 7.96
N ASN A 70 7.21 18.32 6.67
CA ASN A 70 8.50 18.13 6.06
C ASN A 70 9.51 18.98 6.87
N LYS A 71 10.40 18.34 7.65
CA LYS A 71 11.57 19.02 8.26
C LYS A 71 12.60 19.44 7.19
N ARG A 72 12.12 19.91 6.03
CA ARG A 72 12.90 20.48 4.93
C ARG A 72 12.70 22.00 4.84
N LYS A 73 12.59 22.64 6.00
CA LYS A 73 12.86 24.07 6.18
C LYS A 73 13.64 24.24 7.48
N SER A 74 14.94 23.98 7.41
CA SER A 74 15.96 24.81 8.04
C SER A 74 17.21 24.73 7.19
#